data_AF-A0A6P6SZZ7-F1
#
_entry.id   AF-A0A6P6SZZ7-F1
#
_cell.length_a   1.000
_cell.length_b   1.000
_cell.length_c   1.000
_cell.angle_alpha   90.00
_cell.angle_beta   90.00
_cell.angle_gamma   90.00
#
_symmetry.space_group_name_H-M   'P 1'
#
loop_
_entity.id
_entity.type
_entity.pdbx_description
1 polymer ?
#
loop_
_entity_poly.entity_id
_entity_poly.type
_entity_poly.pdbx_seq_one_letter_code
_entity_poly.pdbx_strand_id
1 'polypeptide(L)'
;MVDLQNAPWAFNQMQGTKIVDASHDQDTTDLHKCVVYISDFFDLQISNLCIVVVGALGGHEIGNINVLYRFSTIRIILLNDDCLIQLLPRSHHHEIHIKPSILGPHCGLVPVGMPSTNTTTTGGLQWDLNNTKMEFGGLISTSNIAKGQIVTVHSDTDLIWTISIRKT
;
A
#
# COMPACT_ATOMS: atom_id res chain seq x y z
N MET A 1 22.22 -10.45 34.21
CA MET A 1 22.03 -9.78 32.91
C MET A 1 20.76 -10.38 32.34
N VAL A 2 19.65 -9.64 32.33
CA VAL A 2 18.40 -10.15 31.73
C VAL A 2 18.58 -10.07 30.22
N ASP A 3 18.43 -11.19 29.54
CA ASP A 3 18.54 -11.28 28.09
C ASP A 3 17.31 -10.62 27.44
N LEU A 4 17.41 -9.30 27.23
CA LEU A 4 16.32 -8.46 26.73
C LEU A 4 15.89 -8.80 25.31
N GLN A 5 16.72 -9.50 24.53
CA GLN A 5 16.34 -9.97 23.19
C GLN A 5 15.32 -11.10 23.25
N ASN A 6 15.32 -11.86 24.36
CA ASN A 6 14.47 -13.02 24.50
C ASN A 6 13.14 -12.77 25.26
N ALA A 7 12.99 -11.58 25.84
CA ALA A 7 11.80 -11.24 26.62
C ALA A 7 10.49 -11.19 25.80
N PRO A 8 10.46 -10.69 24.54
CA PRO A 8 9.20 -10.55 23.80
C PRO A 8 8.60 -11.89 23.34
N TRP A 9 9.41 -12.84 22.87
CA TRP A 9 8.88 -14.14 22.44
C TRP A 9 8.34 -14.95 23.60
N ALA A 10 9.06 -14.97 24.72
CA ALA A 10 8.65 -15.67 25.93
C ALA A 10 7.33 -15.09 26.46
N PHE A 11 7.21 -13.76 26.49
CA PHE A 11 5.97 -13.09 26.88
C PHE A 11 4.79 -13.45 25.94
N ASN A 12 4.97 -13.33 24.63
CA ASN A 12 3.90 -13.59 23.65
C ASN A 12 3.43 -15.06 23.68
N GLN A 13 4.36 -15.99 23.85
CA GLN A 13 4.06 -17.42 23.95
C GLN A 13 3.29 -17.74 25.24
N MET A 14 3.66 -17.11 26.36
CA MET A 14 2.91 -17.21 27.62
C MET A 14 1.48 -16.65 27.51
N GLN A 15 1.26 -15.67 26.64
CA GLN A 15 -0.08 -15.13 26.35
C GLN A 15 -0.86 -15.95 25.29
N GLY A 16 -0.32 -17.08 24.83
CA GLY A 16 -0.99 -17.97 23.88
C GLY A 16 -0.89 -17.54 22.41
N THR A 17 0.01 -16.60 22.09
CA THR A 17 0.25 -16.17 20.70
C THR A 17 0.93 -17.30 19.93
N LYS A 18 0.39 -17.65 18.76
CA LYS A 18 1.04 -18.59 17.85
C LYS A 18 2.27 -17.95 17.21
N ILE A 19 3.43 -18.56 17.45
CA ILE A 19 4.71 -18.16 16.84
C ILE A 19 4.97 -19.06 15.63
N VAL A 20 5.26 -18.46 14.49
CA VAL A 20 5.64 -19.17 13.26
C VAL A 20 7.07 -18.78 12.92
N ASP A 21 7.98 -19.75 12.95
CA ASP A 21 9.36 -19.54 12.54
C ASP A 21 9.49 -19.78 11.03
N ALA A 22 9.76 -18.71 10.30
CA ALA A 22 10.02 -18.71 8.86
C ALA A 22 11.39 -18.11 8.53
N SER A 23 12.35 -18.23 9.45
CA SER A 23 13.72 -17.72 9.29
C SER A 23 14.52 -18.43 8.20
N HIS A 24 14.11 -19.64 7.81
CA HIS A 24 14.73 -20.40 6.73
C HIS A 24 14.50 -19.79 5.34
N ASP A 25 13.42 -19.02 5.16
CA ASP A 25 13.12 -18.32 3.91
C ASP A 25 13.84 -16.96 3.89
N GLN A 26 14.83 -16.83 3.02
CA GLN A 26 15.64 -15.61 2.84
C GLN A 26 15.31 -14.88 1.53
N ASP A 27 14.39 -15.42 0.72
CA ASP A 27 13.99 -14.83 -0.56
C ASP A 27 12.79 -13.88 -0.43
N THR A 28 12.08 -13.93 0.71
CA THR A 28 10.92 -13.08 0.97
C THR A 28 11.03 -12.28 2.26
N THR A 29 10.37 -11.11 2.29
CA THR A 29 10.33 -10.24 3.48
C THR A 29 9.35 -10.76 4.52
N ASP A 30 9.50 -10.36 5.78
CA ASP A 30 8.55 -10.74 6.83
C ASP A 30 7.12 -10.26 6.53
N LEU A 31 6.96 -9.12 5.86
CA LEU A 31 5.64 -8.67 5.39
C LEU A 31 5.04 -9.65 4.37
N HIS A 32 5.83 -10.15 3.40
CA HIS A 32 5.37 -11.15 2.45
C HIS A 32 4.87 -12.41 3.17
N LYS A 33 5.68 -12.94 4.10
CA LYS A 33 5.33 -14.13 4.90
C LYS A 33 4.07 -13.93 5.72
N CYS A 34 3.90 -12.74 6.32
CA CYS A 34 2.68 -12.37 7.04
C CYS A 34 1.44 -12.41 6.13
N VAL A 35 1.54 -11.85 4.92
CA VAL A 35 0.41 -11.83 3.97
C VAL A 35 0.06 -13.24 3.50
N VAL A 36 1.06 -14.10 3.21
CA VAL A 36 0.81 -15.52 2.90
C VAL A 36 0.08 -16.20 4.06
N TYR A 37 0.60 -16.05 5.28
CA TYR A 37 0.00 -16.67 6.46
C TYR A 37 -1.46 -16.23 6.68
N ILE A 38 -1.76 -14.94 6.52
CA ILE A 38 -3.13 -14.41 6.61
C ILE A 38 -3.99 -15.00 5.49
N SER A 39 -3.49 -15.03 4.26
CA SER A 39 -4.23 -15.51 3.09
C SER A 39 -4.54 -17.00 3.15
N ASP A 40 -3.67 -17.80 3.75
CA ASP A 40 -3.89 -19.24 3.95
C ASP A 40 -4.86 -19.51 5.11
N PHE A 41 -4.88 -18.62 6.12
CA PHE A 41 -5.73 -18.77 7.30
C PHE A 41 -7.17 -18.35 7.05
N PHE A 42 -7.37 -17.32 6.24
CA PHE A 42 -8.69 -16.89 5.79
C PHE A 42 -8.94 -17.48 4.41
N ASP A 43 -9.86 -18.45 4.32
CA ASP A 43 -10.36 -18.91 3.03
C ASP A 43 -10.75 -17.69 2.20
N LEU A 44 -10.17 -17.53 1.00
CA LEU A 44 -10.26 -16.32 0.16
C LEU A 44 -11.70 -15.96 -0.25
N GLN A 45 -12.70 -16.72 0.24
CA GLN A 45 -14.12 -16.44 0.23
C GLN A 45 -14.54 -15.23 1.10
N ILE A 46 -13.65 -14.67 1.94
CA ILE A 46 -13.92 -13.38 2.59
C ILE A 46 -13.82 -12.26 1.54
N SER A 47 -14.98 -11.89 0.99
CA SER A 47 -15.15 -10.97 -0.13
C SER A 47 -14.66 -9.53 0.08
N ASN A 48 -14.04 -9.19 1.22
CA ASN A 48 -13.61 -7.83 1.56
C ASN A 48 -12.37 -7.76 2.48
N LEU A 49 -11.46 -8.74 2.42
CA LEU A 49 -10.24 -8.69 3.24
C LEU A 49 -9.41 -7.43 2.92
N CYS A 50 -9.13 -6.64 3.95
CA CYS A 50 -8.26 -5.46 3.89
C CYS A 50 -7.17 -5.59 4.94
N ILE A 51 -5.91 -5.54 4.52
CA ILE A 51 -4.75 -5.62 5.41
C ILE A 51 -4.16 -4.22 5.55
N VAL A 52 -4.12 -3.69 6.77
CA VAL A 52 -3.44 -2.43 7.09
C VAL A 52 -2.10 -2.74 7.73
N VAL A 53 -1.02 -2.28 7.10
CA VAL A 53 0.36 -2.52 7.54
C VAL A 53 0.91 -1.23 8.15
N VAL A 54 1.21 -1.24 9.43
CA VAL A 54 1.78 -0.09 10.16
C VAL A 54 3.29 -0.26 10.30
N GLY A 55 4.05 0.84 10.18
CA GLY A 55 5.52 0.80 10.24
C GLY A 55 6.16 0.31 8.93
N ALA A 56 5.39 0.34 7.83
CA ALA A 56 5.83 -0.14 6.52
C ALA A 56 6.81 0.80 5.79
N LEU A 57 7.06 1.99 6.33
CA LEU A 57 7.87 3.03 5.69
C LEU A 57 8.93 3.51 6.70
N GLY A 58 10.22 3.45 6.34
CA GLY A 58 11.38 3.79 7.18
C GLY A 58 12.69 3.04 6.88
N GLY A 59 12.90 2.46 5.69
CA GLY A 59 14.14 1.76 5.30
C GLY A 59 13.96 0.50 4.44
N HIS A 60 12.74 -0.06 4.36
CA HIS A 60 12.40 -1.25 3.56
C HIS A 60 11.19 -1.05 2.64
N GLU A 61 10.93 0.21 2.27
CA GLU A 61 9.74 0.66 1.52
C GLU A 61 9.58 -0.08 0.20
N ILE A 62 10.68 -0.25 -0.55
CA ILE A 62 10.64 -0.87 -1.88
C ILE A 62 10.23 -2.34 -1.77
N GLY A 63 10.71 -3.05 -0.73
CA GLY A 63 10.28 -4.42 -0.44
C GLY A 63 8.78 -4.49 -0.12
N ASN A 64 8.27 -3.54 0.65
CA ASN A 64 6.85 -3.47 1.00
C ASN A 64 5.97 -3.07 -0.20
N ILE A 65 6.43 -2.17 -1.07
CA ILE A 65 5.77 -1.86 -2.34
C ILE A 65 5.72 -3.10 -3.23
N ASN A 66 6.82 -3.87 -3.30
CA ASN A 66 6.85 -5.12 -4.06
C ASN A 66 5.81 -6.13 -3.53
N VAL A 67 5.58 -6.20 -2.22
CA VAL A 67 4.49 -7.03 -1.65
C VAL A 67 3.13 -6.62 -2.22
N LEU A 68 2.84 -5.32 -2.37
CA LEU A 68 1.58 -4.87 -2.96
C LEU A 68 1.36 -5.43 -4.37
N TYR A 69 2.42 -5.44 -5.20
CA TYR A 69 2.37 -6.02 -6.55
C TYR A 69 2.24 -7.54 -6.55
N ARG A 70 2.89 -8.23 -5.59
CA ARG A 70 2.83 -9.69 -5.46
C ARG A 70 1.43 -10.19 -5.04
N PHE A 71 0.69 -9.38 -4.28
CA PHE A 71 -0.65 -9.69 -3.78
C PHE A 71 -1.68 -8.69 -4.28
N SER A 72 -1.66 -8.36 -5.58
CA SER A 72 -2.49 -7.31 -6.19
C SER A 72 -4.00 -7.56 -6.12
N THR A 73 -4.44 -8.79 -5.82
CA THR A 73 -5.84 -9.15 -5.60
C THR A 73 -6.32 -8.89 -4.17
N ILE A 74 -5.39 -8.66 -3.23
CA ILE A 74 -5.69 -8.37 -1.83
C ILE A 74 -5.55 -6.86 -1.62
N ARG A 75 -6.53 -6.25 -0.96
CA ARG A 75 -6.43 -4.84 -0.59
C ARG A 75 -5.46 -4.66 0.56
N ILE A 76 -4.24 -4.23 0.25
CA ILE A 76 -3.19 -3.95 1.24
C ILE A 76 -2.93 -2.44 1.27
N ILE A 77 -2.96 -1.87 2.48
CA ILE A 77 -2.72 -0.46 2.74
C ILE A 77 -1.47 -0.34 3.62
N LEU A 78 -0.41 0.28 3.09
CA LEU A 78 0.75 0.64 3.88
C LEU A 78 0.47 2.00 4.53
N LEU A 79 0.64 2.05 5.84
CA LEU A 79 0.36 3.21 6.67
C LEU A 79 1.60 3.59 7.47
N ASN A 80 1.96 4.87 7.42
CA ASN A 80 2.89 5.47 8.37
C ASN A 80 2.29 6.78 8.93
N ASP A 81 3.09 7.53 9.68
CA ASP A 81 2.65 8.76 10.33
C ASP A 81 2.36 9.92 9.36
N ASP A 82 2.85 9.84 8.12
CA ASP A 82 2.84 10.94 7.15
C ASP A 82 1.95 10.65 5.93
N CYS A 83 1.75 9.39 5.56
CA CYS A 83 1.06 9.01 4.35
C CYS A 83 0.46 7.60 4.40
N LEU A 84 -0.49 7.41 3.49
CA LEU A 84 -1.08 6.15 3.12
C LEU A 84 -0.62 5.79 1.71
N ILE A 85 -0.29 4.51 1.49
CA ILE A 85 0.06 3.96 0.18
C ILE A 85 -0.77 2.71 -0.09
N GLN A 86 -1.31 2.59 -1.30
CA GLN A 86 -2.04 1.40 -1.76
C GLN A 86 -1.80 1.18 -3.26
N LEU A 87 -1.92 -0.07 -3.71
CA LEU A 87 -1.93 -0.39 -5.14
C LEU A 87 -3.34 -0.18 -5.71
N LEU A 88 -3.39 0.37 -6.93
CA LEU A 88 -4.55 0.47 -7.78
C LEU A 88 -4.37 -0.48 -8.97
N PRO A 89 -4.95 -1.71 -8.92
CA PRO A 89 -4.85 -2.65 -10.03
C PRO A 89 -5.51 -2.12 -11.30
N ARG A 90 -4.84 -2.26 -12.45
CA ARG A 90 -5.33 -1.84 -13.78
C ARG A 90 -6.62 -2.50 -14.23
N SER A 91 -6.97 -3.63 -13.61
CA SER A 91 -8.19 -4.37 -13.91
C SER A 91 -9.47 -3.66 -13.48
N HIS A 92 -9.38 -2.52 -12.80
CA HIS A 92 -10.51 -1.80 -12.24
C HIS A 92 -10.49 -0.31 -12.58
N HIS A 93 -11.68 0.29 -12.56
CA HIS A 93 -11.85 1.74 -12.46
C HIS A 93 -12.01 2.09 -10.99
N HIS A 94 -11.11 2.94 -10.49
CA HIS A 94 -11.04 3.22 -9.06
C HIS A 94 -11.81 4.50 -8.73
N GLU A 95 -12.67 4.43 -7.73
CA GLU A 95 -13.27 5.59 -7.08
C GLU A 95 -12.69 5.73 -5.67
N ILE A 96 -11.84 6.73 -5.46
CA ILE A 96 -11.10 6.93 -4.22
C ILE A 96 -11.80 8.01 -3.40
N HIS A 97 -12.45 7.60 -2.32
CA HIS A 97 -13.10 8.52 -1.39
C HIS A 97 -12.08 9.08 -0.40
N ILE A 98 -11.87 10.39 -0.46
CA ILE A 98 -10.95 11.15 0.38
C ILE A 98 -11.76 11.84 1.46
N LYS A 99 -11.50 11.50 2.72
CA LYS A 99 -12.03 12.22 3.88
C LYS A 99 -11.06 13.35 4.27
N PRO A 100 -11.32 14.62 3.91
CA PRO A 100 -10.32 15.68 4.04
C PRO A 100 -9.98 16.06 5.48
N SER A 101 -10.78 15.59 6.46
CA SER A 101 -10.46 15.77 7.89
C SER A 101 -9.31 14.88 8.35
N ILE A 102 -8.93 13.86 7.56
CA ILE A 102 -7.89 12.87 7.91
C ILE A 102 -6.82 12.78 6.81
N LEU A 103 -7.21 12.87 5.54
CA LEU A 103 -6.34 12.66 4.39
C LEU A 103 -6.10 13.94 3.58
N GLY A 104 -4.98 13.96 2.88
CA GLY A 104 -4.56 15.01 1.97
C GLY A 104 -3.97 16.25 2.67
N PRO A 105 -3.75 17.34 1.91
CA PRO A 105 -4.12 17.48 0.51
C PRO A 105 -3.14 16.80 -0.46
N HIS A 106 -1.89 16.55 -0.06
CA HIS A 106 -0.87 16.07 -0.99
C HIS A 106 -1.11 14.60 -1.37
N CYS A 107 -1.01 14.29 -2.66
CA CYS A 107 -1.19 12.94 -3.16
C CYS A 107 -0.35 12.69 -4.42
N GLY A 108 -0.36 11.45 -4.89
CA GLY A 108 0.29 11.09 -6.13
C GLY A 108 -0.10 9.73 -6.69
N LEU A 109 0.22 9.56 -7.96
CA LEU A 109 0.06 8.34 -8.75
C LEU A 109 1.42 7.98 -9.36
N VAL A 110 1.89 6.77 -9.09
CA VAL A 110 3.25 6.33 -9.45
C VAL A 110 3.21 4.96 -10.15
N PRO A 111 3.68 4.85 -11.40
CA PRO A 111 3.75 3.58 -12.14
C PRO A 111 5.06 2.84 -11.80
N VAL A 112 5.11 2.16 -10.64
CA VAL A 112 6.34 1.48 -10.16
C VAL A 112 6.66 0.21 -10.95
N GLY A 113 5.65 -0.62 -11.25
CA GLY A 113 5.87 -1.90 -11.92
C GLY A 113 6.29 -1.77 -13.38
N MET A 114 5.63 -0.89 -14.13
CA MET A 114 5.91 -0.63 -15.54
C MET A 114 5.33 0.72 -15.99
N PRO A 115 5.89 1.35 -17.05
CA PRO A 115 5.34 2.57 -17.63
C PRO A 115 3.84 2.47 -17.94
N SER A 116 3.06 3.46 -17.54
CA SER A 116 1.69 3.68 -18.02
C SER A 116 1.75 4.44 -19.34
N THR A 117 1.04 3.96 -20.36
CA THR A 117 0.85 4.72 -21.61
C THR A 117 -0.39 5.58 -21.57
N ASN A 118 -1.37 5.21 -20.74
CA ASN A 118 -2.64 5.90 -20.64
C ASN A 118 -3.16 5.85 -19.20
N THR A 119 -2.92 6.93 -18.45
CA THR A 119 -3.61 7.20 -17.20
C THR A 119 -4.54 8.40 -17.35
N THR A 120 -5.77 8.23 -16.89
CA THR A 120 -6.80 9.27 -16.84
C THR A 120 -7.35 9.38 -15.43
N THR A 121 -7.49 10.59 -14.93
CA THR A 121 -8.25 10.89 -13.72
C THR A 121 -9.43 11.77 -14.06
N THR A 122 -10.52 11.67 -13.30
CA THR A 122 -11.72 12.47 -13.54
C THR A 122 -12.14 13.15 -12.25
N GLY A 123 -11.77 14.42 -12.14
CA GLY A 123 -12.13 15.25 -11.02
C GLY A 123 -11.40 14.87 -9.74
N GLY A 124 -11.37 15.83 -8.83
CA GLY A 124 -10.86 15.63 -7.48
C GLY A 124 -9.36 15.84 -7.31
N LEU A 125 -8.57 15.86 -8.40
CA LEU A 125 -7.18 16.31 -8.36
C LEU A 125 -7.04 17.76 -8.86
N GLN A 126 -6.04 18.47 -8.36
CA GLN A 126 -5.68 19.80 -8.85
C GLN A 126 -5.11 19.74 -10.27
N TRP A 127 -4.35 18.68 -10.56
CA TRP A 127 -3.84 18.38 -11.88
C TRP A 127 -4.38 17.03 -12.30
N ASP A 128 -5.58 17.03 -12.88
CA ASP A 128 -6.18 15.84 -13.47
C ASP A 128 -5.36 15.37 -14.69
N LEU A 129 -5.32 14.06 -14.90
CA LEU A 129 -4.64 13.40 -16.01
C LEU A 129 -5.63 13.06 -17.11
N ASN A 130 -5.23 13.22 -18.38
CA ASN A 130 -6.08 12.91 -19.52
C ASN A 130 -5.26 12.17 -20.57
N ASN A 131 -5.39 10.84 -20.60
CA ASN A 131 -4.59 9.95 -21.42
C ASN A 131 -3.07 10.22 -21.30
N THR A 132 -2.63 10.46 -20.06
CA THR A 132 -1.27 10.90 -19.77
C THR A 132 -0.35 9.69 -19.60
N LYS A 133 0.78 9.68 -20.33
CA LYS A 133 1.87 8.72 -20.12
C LYS A 133 2.61 9.03 -18.80
N MET A 134 2.90 8.00 -18.01
CA MET A 134 3.73 8.13 -16.81
C MET A 134 4.79 7.02 -16.74
N GLU A 135 6.02 7.38 -16.37
CA GLU A 135 7.15 6.45 -16.25
C GLU A 135 8.29 7.03 -15.41
N PHE A 136 9.09 6.17 -14.80
CA PHE A 136 10.35 6.59 -14.19
C PHE A 136 11.33 7.12 -15.26
N GLY A 137 11.95 8.26 -14.98
CA GLY A 137 12.75 9.00 -15.96
C GLY A 137 11.93 9.96 -16.83
N GLY A 138 10.60 9.91 -16.75
CA GLY A 138 9.68 10.82 -17.40
C GLY A 138 8.75 11.49 -16.39
N LEU A 139 7.48 11.63 -16.76
CA LEU A 139 6.46 12.18 -15.87
C LEU A 139 6.05 11.15 -14.82
N ILE A 140 6.01 11.59 -13.57
CA ILE A 140 5.32 10.90 -12.48
C ILE A 140 4.42 11.94 -11.81
N SER A 141 3.15 11.60 -11.57
CA SER A 141 2.22 12.49 -10.87
C SER A 141 2.49 12.48 -9.36
N THR A 142 3.64 13.00 -8.95
CA THR A 142 3.97 13.29 -7.54
C THR A 142 3.66 14.74 -7.21
N SER A 143 3.39 15.03 -5.92
CA SER A 143 3.06 16.38 -5.44
C SER A 143 1.75 16.95 -5.99
N ASN A 144 0.81 16.08 -6.35
CA ASN A 144 -0.54 16.48 -6.72
C ASN A 144 -1.34 16.90 -5.46
N ILE A 145 -2.49 17.54 -5.65
CA ILE A 145 -3.36 18.00 -4.58
C ILE A 145 -4.75 17.42 -4.77
N ALA A 146 -5.24 16.68 -3.78
CA ALA A 146 -6.63 16.27 -3.69
C ALA A 146 -7.52 17.47 -3.32
N LYS A 147 -8.30 17.95 -4.28
CA LYS A 147 -9.29 19.03 -4.13
C LYS A 147 -10.70 18.51 -3.87
N GLY A 148 -11.05 17.36 -4.45
CA GLY A 148 -12.36 16.75 -4.29
C GLY A 148 -12.40 15.72 -3.16
N GLN A 149 -13.62 15.33 -2.79
CA GLN A 149 -13.84 14.20 -1.89
C GLN A 149 -13.78 12.86 -2.60
N ILE A 150 -13.83 12.87 -3.93
CA ILE A 150 -13.77 11.68 -4.78
C ILE A 150 -12.75 11.95 -5.87
N VAL A 151 -11.83 11.02 -6.06
CA VAL A 151 -10.87 11.00 -7.18
C VAL A 151 -11.11 9.72 -7.95
N THR A 152 -11.45 9.84 -9.23
CA THR A 152 -11.56 8.67 -10.12
C THR A 152 -10.26 8.45 -10.85
N VAL A 153 -9.77 7.21 -10.90
CA VAL A 153 -8.52 6.83 -11.58
C VAL A 153 -8.74 5.63 -12.48
N HIS A 154 -8.30 5.75 -13.73
CA HIS A 154 -8.21 4.66 -14.70
C HIS A 154 -6.82 4.64 -15.34
N SER A 155 -6.24 3.46 -15.49
CA SER A 155 -4.88 3.29 -16.02
C SER A 155 -4.74 1.95 -16.74
N ASP A 156 -3.92 1.92 -17.78
CA ASP A 156 -3.55 0.69 -18.51
C ASP A 156 -2.55 -0.20 -17.76
N THR A 157 -1.95 0.34 -16.69
CA THR A 157 -1.00 -0.35 -15.81
C THR A 157 -1.30 -0.09 -14.34
N ASP A 158 -0.83 -0.99 -13.47
CA ASP A 158 -1.04 -0.90 -12.02
C ASP A 158 -0.30 0.31 -11.45
N LEU A 159 -1.01 1.14 -10.68
CA LEU A 159 -0.45 2.37 -10.11
C LEU A 159 -0.36 2.28 -8.59
N ILE A 160 0.69 2.84 -8.02
CA ILE A 160 0.72 3.17 -6.60
C ILE A 160 -0.01 4.49 -6.40
N TRP A 161 -1.04 4.47 -5.56
CA TRP A 161 -1.65 5.67 -5.00
C TRP A 161 -1.00 6.00 -3.67
N THR A 162 -0.63 7.26 -3.50
CA THR A 162 -0.17 7.79 -2.21
C THR A 162 -0.92 9.05 -1.86
N ILE A 163 -1.23 9.23 -0.57
CA ILE A 163 -1.87 10.44 -0.04
C ILE A 163 -1.34 10.75 1.36
N SER A 164 -1.08 12.03 1.64
CA SER A 164 -0.63 12.47 2.96
C SER A 164 -1.71 12.26 4.01
N ILE A 165 -1.29 12.04 5.24
CA ILE A 165 -2.17 12.00 6.41
C ILE A 165 -2.03 13.34 7.14
N ARG A 166 -3.15 13.89 7.59
CA ARG A 166 -3.15 15.10 8.39
C ARG A 166 -2.73 14.75 9.81
N LYS A 167 -1.70 15.43 10.30
CA LYS A 167 -1.35 15.41 11.71
C LYS A 167 -2.35 16.30 12.46
N THR A 168 -3.02 15.70 13.44
CA THR A 168 -3.86 16.39 14.42
C THR A 168 -3.04 17.18 15.41
#